data_AF-A0A9W4S3U2-F1
#
_entry.id   AF-A0A9W4S3U2-F1
#
_cell.length_a   1.000
_cell.length_b   1.000
_cell.length_c   1.000
_cell.angle_alpha   90.00
_cell.angle_beta   90.00
_cell.angle_gamma   90.00
#
_symmetry.space_group_name_H-M   'P 1'
#
loop_
_entity.id
_entity.type
_entity.pdbx_description
1 polymer ?
#
loop_
_entity_poly.entity_id
_entity_poly.type
_entity_poly.pdbx_seq_one_letter_code
_entity_poly.pdbx_strand_id
1 'polypeptide(L)'
;MADLASRITEPPADAPADAPAEAAAPAESKPAEGQLDGTVEALGGSGLIENTYDVDVKLGDLQSDQNSTLYSAKTFADMGLLLQSPEPIHRGLLALNYQKPSKIQEKALPLMLTNPPRNMIAQSQSGTGKTAAFVVTTLSRVDYTKPEQPQALILAPSRELARQIEGVVGSIGQFCEGLKVAAALPGALERNAAVRANVIVGTPGTVMDIIRRRQLDISQLRLLVIDEADNMLDQQGLGEQCLRVKK
;
A
#
# COMPACT_ATOMS: atom_id res chain seq x y z
N MET A 1 57.04 42.75 27.94
CA MET A 1 56.83 42.06 26.66
C MET A 1 57.86 40.94 26.59
N ALA A 2 57.42 39.74 26.97
CA ALA A 2 58.16 38.48 27.06
C ALA A 2 57.58 37.56 25.95
N ASP A 3 58.23 36.57 25.35
CA ASP A 3 59.59 36.02 25.36
C ASP A 3 59.53 35.02 24.18
N LEU A 4 60.38 35.21 23.16
CA LEU A 4 60.46 34.35 21.98
C LEU A 4 61.93 34.04 21.73
N ALA A 5 62.42 32.94 22.29
CA ALA A 5 63.11 31.88 21.56
C ALA A 5 63.91 30.98 22.51
N SER A 6 63.68 29.68 22.35
CA SER A 6 64.60 28.58 22.63
C SER A 6 64.86 28.18 24.09
N ARG A 7 64.31 27.01 24.47
CA ARG A 7 64.89 25.96 25.32
C ARG A 7 63.81 24.87 25.46
N ILE A 8 63.83 23.85 24.61
CA ILE A 8 64.42 22.52 24.87
C ILE A 8 63.69 21.81 26.03
N THR A 9 62.84 20.82 25.70
CA THR A 9 63.00 19.39 26.04
C THR A 9 61.67 18.65 25.83
N GLU A 10 61.65 17.65 24.96
CA GLU A 10 60.71 16.51 25.07
C GLU A 10 61.10 15.65 26.28
N PRO A 11 60.12 15.05 26.98
CA PRO A 11 60.34 13.71 27.53
C PRO A 11 59.04 12.84 27.46
N PRO A 12 59.05 11.56 27.88
CA PRO A 12 59.31 10.41 27.03
C PRO A 12 58.15 9.37 27.08
N ALA A 13 58.32 8.26 26.34
CA ALA A 13 57.47 7.08 26.44
C ALA A 13 57.83 6.18 27.65
N ASP A 14 56.82 5.40 28.08
CA ASP A 14 56.75 4.23 28.98
C ASP A 14 56.22 4.37 30.45
N ALA A 15 54.98 3.83 30.60
CA ALA A 15 54.15 3.19 31.66
C ALA A 15 54.56 3.12 33.17
N PRO A 16 53.75 2.55 34.12
CA PRO A 16 52.35 2.04 34.13
C PRO A 16 51.48 2.46 35.38
N ALA A 17 50.28 1.85 35.51
CA ALA A 17 49.28 1.85 36.61
C ALA A 17 48.30 3.06 36.62
N ASP A 18 46.99 2.94 36.82
CA ASP A 18 46.18 2.01 37.62
C ASP A 18 44.71 1.99 37.09
N ALA A 19 43.99 0.88 37.23
CA ALA A 19 42.56 0.76 36.87
C ALA A 19 41.68 1.40 37.98
N PRO A 20 40.42 1.86 37.74
CA PRO A 20 39.30 0.92 37.57
C PRO A 20 38.07 1.43 36.76
N ALA A 21 37.08 0.54 36.66
CA ALA A 21 35.65 0.75 36.42
C ALA A 21 35.14 0.59 34.97
N GLU A 22 34.61 -0.62 34.73
CA GLU A 22 33.61 -0.91 33.70
C GLU A 22 32.45 0.10 33.77
N ALA A 23 32.27 0.85 32.69
CA ALA A 23 31.02 1.51 32.38
C ALA A 23 30.48 0.90 31.08
N ALA A 24 29.38 0.17 31.20
CA ALA A 24 28.66 -0.44 30.08
C ALA A 24 28.25 0.64 29.06
N ALA A 25 28.63 0.41 27.80
CA ALA A 25 28.14 1.19 26.67
C ALA A 25 26.62 0.97 26.51
N PRO A 26 25.80 2.02 26.33
CA PRO A 26 24.43 1.83 25.87
C PRO A 26 24.47 1.36 24.41
N ALA A 27 23.85 0.20 24.16
CA ALA A 27 23.69 -0.38 22.85
C ALA A 27 23.01 0.61 21.89
N GLU A 28 23.61 0.80 20.72
CA GLU A 28 23.00 1.46 19.57
C GLU A 28 21.71 0.71 19.19
N SER A 29 20.56 1.37 19.35
CA SER A 29 19.30 0.91 18.80
C SER A 29 19.28 1.17 17.29
N LYS A 30 19.50 0.11 16.51
CA LYS A 30 19.20 0.10 15.08
C LYS A 30 17.74 0.52 14.85
N PRO A 31 17.44 1.40 13.89
CA PRO A 31 16.05 1.67 13.51
C PRO A 31 15.42 0.39 12.98
N ALA A 32 14.22 0.07 13.45
CA ALA A 32 13.45 -1.08 13.00
C ALA A 32 13.17 -0.95 11.49
N GLU A 33 13.73 -1.85 10.70
CA GLU A 33 13.37 -2.06 9.30
C GLU A 33 11.91 -2.50 9.25
N GLY A 34 11.05 -1.63 8.72
CA GLY A 34 9.65 -1.94 8.45
C GLY A 34 9.56 -2.92 7.29
N GLN A 35 9.55 -4.21 7.61
CA GLN A 35 9.32 -5.27 6.64
C GLN A 35 7.82 -5.36 6.35
N LEU A 36 7.42 -4.91 5.16
CA LEU A 36 6.07 -5.03 4.64
C LEU A 36 6.04 -5.89 3.37
N ASP A 37 4.99 -6.71 3.36
CA ASP A 37 4.72 -7.90 2.57
C ASP A 37 4.65 -7.60 1.05
N GLY A 38 5.50 -8.24 0.25
CA GLY A 38 5.45 -8.15 -1.21
C GLY A 38 6.71 -7.62 -1.93
N THR A 39 7.88 -7.59 -1.30
CA THR A 39 9.13 -7.44 -2.06
C THR A 39 9.28 -8.64 -3.01
N VAL A 40 9.15 -8.39 -4.31
CA VAL A 40 9.64 -9.30 -5.35
C VAL A 40 11.17 -9.27 -5.33
N GLU A 41 11.77 -9.92 -4.34
CA GLU A 41 13.10 -10.49 -4.50
C GLU A 41 12.96 -11.82 -5.21
N ALA A 42 13.74 -11.99 -6.29
CA ALA A 42 13.68 -13.13 -7.18
C ALA A 42 14.24 -14.39 -6.50
N LEU A 43 13.45 -15.06 -5.65
CA LEU A 43 13.81 -16.33 -5.05
C LEU A 43 12.59 -17.26 -4.98
N GLY A 44 12.72 -18.43 -5.58
CA GLY A 44 11.75 -19.52 -5.46
C GLY A 44 11.53 -19.89 -4.00
N GLY A 45 10.29 -19.75 -3.54
CA GLY A 45 9.89 -20.07 -2.19
C GLY A 45 8.38 -20.18 -2.08
N SER A 46 7.91 -21.37 -1.74
CA SER A 46 6.52 -21.70 -1.45
C SER A 46 6.10 -21.11 -0.10
N GLY A 47 4.89 -20.55 -0.04
CA GLY A 47 4.11 -20.51 1.20
C GLY A 47 3.58 -19.13 1.56
N LEU A 48 2.35 -18.84 1.17
CA LEU A 48 1.51 -17.96 1.98
C LEU A 48 1.39 -18.62 3.36
N ILE A 49 1.98 -17.98 4.38
CA ILE A 49 1.92 -18.47 5.75
C ILE A 49 0.47 -18.34 6.24
N GLU A 50 -0.16 -19.46 6.58
CA GLU A 50 -1.47 -19.47 7.24
C GLU A 50 -1.33 -18.96 8.68
N ASN A 51 -1.32 -17.63 8.86
CA ASN A 51 -1.44 -17.06 10.19
C ASN A 51 -2.91 -16.93 10.59
N THR A 52 -3.20 -17.35 11.82
CA THR A 52 -4.52 -17.23 12.44
C THR A 52 -4.58 -15.89 13.17
N TYR A 53 -5.02 -14.86 12.44
CA TYR A 53 -5.26 -13.53 13.00
C TYR A 53 -6.75 -13.22 13.03
N ASP A 54 -7.18 -12.49 14.06
CA ASP A 54 -8.52 -11.94 14.16
C ASP A 54 -8.73 -10.83 13.13
N VAL A 55 -9.89 -10.86 12.47
CA VAL A 55 -10.25 -10.01 11.35
C VAL A 55 -11.62 -9.41 11.63
N ASP A 56 -11.66 -8.09 11.77
CA ASP A 56 -12.89 -7.32 11.97
C ASP A 56 -13.26 -6.58 10.68
N VAL A 57 -14.37 -6.96 10.06
CA VAL A 57 -14.96 -6.26 8.91
C VAL A 57 -16.25 -5.60 9.37
N LYS A 58 -16.28 -4.26 9.37
CA LYS A 58 -17.49 -3.48 9.69
C LYS A 58 -18.10 -2.96 8.38
N LEU A 59 -19.26 -3.48 8.03
CA LEU A 59 -20.08 -2.96 6.94
C LEU A 59 -20.74 -1.66 7.41
N GLY A 60 -20.70 -0.62 6.56
CA GLY A 60 -21.11 0.75 6.93
C GLY A 60 -22.60 0.95 7.18
N ASP A 61 -23.43 -0.09 6.99
CA ASP A 61 -24.88 -0.03 7.19
C ASP A 61 -25.33 -1.11 8.18
N LEU A 62 -26.03 -0.68 9.24
CA LEU A 62 -26.65 -1.52 10.25
C LEU A 62 -27.51 -2.62 9.60
N GLN A 63 -27.24 -3.87 10.03
CA GLN A 63 -27.97 -5.10 9.70
C GLN A 63 -27.90 -5.53 8.21
N SER A 64 -27.20 -6.63 7.91
CA SER A 64 -27.69 -7.55 6.89
C SER A 64 -27.11 -8.97 7.05
N ASP A 65 -28.05 -9.89 7.31
CA ASP A 65 -28.08 -11.33 7.06
C ASP A 65 -26.79 -12.16 7.14
N GLN A 66 -26.65 -12.86 8.26
CA GLN A 66 -25.68 -13.93 8.50
C GLN A 66 -25.85 -15.15 7.57
N ASN A 67 -26.85 -15.17 6.68
CA ASN A 67 -27.15 -16.30 5.81
C ASN A 67 -26.83 -16.04 4.32
N SER A 68 -25.97 -15.07 4.03
CA SER A 68 -25.52 -14.79 2.67
C SER A 68 -24.52 -15.86 2.19
N THR A 69 -24.78 -16.46 1.04
CA THR A 69 -23.90 -17.43 0.37
C THR A 69 -22.52 -16.87 0.01
N LEU A 70 -22.33 -15.56 0.15
CA LEU A 70 -21.08 -14.83 -0.07
C LEU A 70 -19.95 -15.24 0.90
N TYR A 71 -20.25 -15.85 2.05
CA TYR A 71 -19.24 -16.15 3.08
C TYR A 71 -18.45 -17.46 2.90
N SER A 72 -18.69 -18.25 1.84
CA SER A 72 -18.16 -19.62 1.72
C SER A 72 -17.18 -19.87 0.57
N ALA A 73 -16.71 -18.84 -0.11
CA ALA A 73 -15.82 -19.03 -1.25
C ALA A 73 -14.40 -19.42 -0.79
N LYS A 74 -13.94 -20.61 -1.20
CA LYS A 74 -12.64 -21.20 -0.80
C LYS A 74 -11.56 -21.09 -1.87
N THR A 75 -11.94 -20.68 -3.07
CA THR A 75 -11.03 -20.43 -4.19
C THR A 75 -11.37 -19.09 -4.83
N PHE A 76 -10.38 -18.47 -5.50
CA PHE A 76 -10.64 -17.25 -6.28
C PHE A 76 -11.69 -17.49 -7.37
N ALA A 77 -11.78 -18.71 -7.91
CA ALA A 77 -12.80 -19.08 -8.89
C ALA A 77 -14.23 -19.06 -8.30
N ASP A 78 -14.39 -19.47 -7.03
CA ASP A 78 -15.69 -19.53 -6.35
C ASP A 78 -16.21 -18.16 -5.89
N MET A 79 -15.36 -17.13 -5.81
CA MET A 79 -15.67 -15.79 -5.29
C MET A 79 -16.49 -14.89 -6.22
N GLY A 80 -17.09 -15.44 -7.28
CA GLY A 80 -17.85 -14.64 -8.23
C GLY A 80 -16.99 -13.68 -9.07
N LEU A 81 -15.65 -13.85 -9.06
CA LEU A 81 -14.73 -13.14 -9.96
C LEU A 81 -15.09 -13.40 -11.44
N LEU A 82 -15.89 -14.43 -11.73
CA LEU A 82 -16.36 -14.84 -13.05
C LEU A 82 -17.30 -13.87 -13.79
N LEU A 83 -17.78 -12.80 -13.17
CA LEU A 83 -18.93 -12.06 -13.74
C LEU A 83 -18.62 -10.90 -14.69
N GLN A 84 -17.41 -10.31 -14.75
CA GLN A 84 -17.14 -9.20 -15.71
C GLN A 84 -15.76 -9.15 -16.38
N SER A 85 -14.67 -9.73 -15.84
CA SER A 85 -13.36 -9.94 -16.54
C SER A 85 -12.41 -10.81 -15.70
N PRO A 86 -12.66 -12.12 -15.58
CA PRO A 86 -12.09 -12.96 -14.51
C PRO A 86 -10.72 -13.52 -14.85
N GLU A 87 -10.53 -13.89 -16.10
CA GLU A 87 -9.37 -14.66 -16.54
C GLU A 87 -8.07 -13.86 -16.44
N PRO A 88 -8.00 -12.58 -16.87
CA PRO A 88 -6.77 -11.81 -16.78
C PRO A 88 -6.29 -11.59 -15.34
N ILE A 89 -7.22 -11.23 -14.44
CA ILE A 89 -6.92 -10.97 -13.03
C ILE A 89 -6.49 -12.26 -12.34
N HIS A 90 -7.19 -13.38 -12.59
CA HIS A 90 -6.83 -14.67 -12.03
C HIS A 90 -5.46 -15.15 -12.50
N ARG A 91 -5.14 -14.98 -13.80
CA ARG A 91 -3.80 -15.27 -14.32
C ARG A 91 -2.73 -14.41 -13.65
N GLY A 92 -3.01 -13.15 -13.36
CA GLY A 92 -2.09 -12.27 -12.64
C GLY A 92 -1.85 -12.71 -11.19
N LEU A 93 -2.91 -13.13 -10.49
CA LEU A 93 -2.79 -13.71 -9.14
C LEU A 93 -1.92 -14.98 -9.16
N LEU A 94 -2.14 -15.88 -10.11
CA LEU A 94 -1.35 -17.11 -10.25
C LEU A 94 0.12 -16.81 -10.61
N ALA A 95 0.39 -15.79 -11.42
CA ALA A 95 1.76 -15.37 -11.73
C ALA A 95 2.53 -14.87 -10.49
N LEU A 96 1.80 -14.39 -9.47
CA LEU A 96 2.34 -14.02 -8.15
C LEU A 96 2.30 -15.18 -7.13
N ASN A 97 2.00 -16.41 -7.58
CA ASN A 97 1.81 -17.59 -6.74
C ASN A 97 0.69 -17.47 -5.69
N TYR A 98 -0.30 -16.60 -5.91
CA TYR A 98 -1.50 -16.52 -5.10
C TYR A 98 -2.50 -17.60 -5.52
N GLN A 99 -2.32 -18.81 -5.00
CA GLN A 99 -3.14 -19.98 -5.35
C GLN A 99 -4.51 -19.97 -4.67
N LYS A 100 -4.58 -19.46 -3.44
CA LYS A 100 -5.80 -19.42 -2.63
C LYS A 100 -5.93 -18.07 -1.93
N PRO A 101 -7.16 -17.60 -1.70
CA PRO A 101 -7.41 -16.39 -0.94
C PRO A 101 -6.96 -16.56 0.52
N SER A 102 -6.47 -15.49 1.13
CA SER A 102 -6.22 -15.45 2.57
C SER A 102 -7.53 -15.35 3.36
N LYS A 103 -7.50 -15.62 4.69
CA LYS A 103 -8.69 -15.54 5.56
C LYS A 103 -9.42 -14.19 5.50
N ILE A 104 -8.68 -13.08 5.40
CA ILE A 104 -9.27 -11.74 5.21
C ILE A 104 -9.88 -11.62 3.82
N GLN A 105 -9.22 -12.14 2.77
CA GLN A 105 -9.74 -12.09 1.40
C GLN A 105 -11.03 -12.91 1.26
N GLU A 106 -11.12 -14.09 1.89
CA GLU A 106 -12.34 -14.91 1.92
C GLU A 106 -13.54 -14.17 2.49
N LYS A 107 -13.34 -13.33 3.50
CA LYS A 107 -14.41 -12.51 4.10
C LYS A 107 -14.63 -11.20 3.36
N ALA A 108 -13.55 -10.53 2.95
CA ALA A 108 -13.58 -9.18 2.43
C ALA A 108 -13.93 -9.14 0.94
N LEU A 109 -13.39 -10.01 0.10
CA LEU A 109 -13.63 -9.97 -1.35
C LEU A 109 -15.12 -10.12 -1.72
N PRO A 110 -15.89 -11.05 -1.14
CA PRO A 110 -17.32 -11.15 -1.47
C PRO A 110 -18.11 -9.89 -1.11
N LEU A 111 -17.77 -9.25 0.01
CA LEU A 111 -18.36 -7.97 0.44
C LEU A 111 -17.90 -6.83 -0.46
N MET A 112 -16.61 -6.78 -0.77
CA MET A 112 -15.99 -5.81 -1.66
C MET A 112 -16.54 -5.90 -3.07
N LEU A 113 -16.94 -7.07 -3.56
CA LEU A 113 -17.42 -7.32 -4.93
C LEU A 113 -18.94 -7.37 -5.05
N THR A 114 -19.67 -7.11 -3.96
CA THR A 114 -21.13 -7.08 -3.97
C THR A 114 -21.64 -6.04 -4.98
N ASN A 115 -22.74 -6.38 -5.65
CA ASN A 115 -23.49 -5.49 -6.53
C ASN A 115 -24.92 -5.32 -5.97
N PRO A 116 -25.38 -4.07 -5.70
CA PRO A 116 -24.65 -2.81 -5.88
C PRO A 116 -23.43 -2.66 -4.93
N PRO A 117 -22.40 -1.88 -5.32
CA PRO A 117 -21.25 -1.62 -4.47
C PRO A 117 -21.64 -1.00 -3.12
N ARG A 118 -20.98 -1.41 -2.05
CA ARG A 118 -21.18 -0.86 -0.70
C ARG A 118 -19.87 -0.32 -0.13
N ASN A 119 -19.97 0.71 0.68
CA ASN A 119 -18.83 1.24 1.44
C ASN A 119 -18.49 0.27 2.57
N MET A 120 -17.20 0.16 2.89
CA MET A 120 -16.74 -0.71 3.96
C MET A 120 -15.50 -0.15 4.65
N ILE A 121 -15.34 -0.54 5.91
CA ILE A 121 -14.11 -0.36 6.67
C ILE A 121 -13.62 -1.75 7.05
N ALA A 122 -12.39 -2.06 6.65
CA ALA A 122 -11.73 -3.32 6.98
C ALA A 122 -10.53 -3.03 7.88
N GLN A 123 -10.47 -3.69 9.03
CA GLN A 123 -9.33 -3.62 9.93
C GLN A 123 -8.70 -5.00 10.04
N SER A 124 -7.39 -5.06 9.81
CA SER A 124 -6.60 -6.27 10.07
C SER A 124 -5.14 -5.90 10.30
N GLN A 125 -4.38 -6.82 10.87
CA GLN A 125 -2.92 -6.68 10.99
C GLN A 125 -2.23 -6.65 9.61
N SER A 126 -0.98 -6.18 9.56
CA SER A 126 -0.13 -6.24 8.36
C SER A 126 0.19 -7.69 7.99
N GLY A 127 0.49 -7.93 6.70
CA GLY A 127 0.81 -9.28 6.21
C GLY A 127 -0.39 -10.24 6.06
N THR A 128 -1.63 -9.74 6.12
CA THR A 128 -2.84 -10.57 5.96
C THR A 128 -3.33 -10.64 4.50
N GLY A 129 -2.75 -9.87 3.58
CA GLY A 129 -3.19 -9.81 2.18
C GLY A 129 -4.28 -8.78 1.88
N LYS A 130 -4.43 -7.73 2.71
CA LYS A 130 -5.34 -6.59 2.46
C LYS A 130 -5.08 -5.91 1.10
N THR A 131 -3.81 -5.70 0.77
CA THR A 131 -3.40 -5.04 -0.48
C THR A 131 -3.91 -5.78 -1.70
N ALA A 132 -3.65 -7.09 -1.78
CA ALA A 132 -4.20 -7.92 -2.85
C ALA A 132 -5.74 -7.91 -2.88
N ALA A 133 -6.42 -7.86 -1.72
CA ALA A 133 -7.88 -7.79 -1.67
C ALA A 133 -8.44 -6.53 -2.36
N PHE A 134 -7.96 -5.34 -1.99
CA PHE A 134 -8.45 -4.11 -2.61
C PHE A 134 -7.93 -3.92 -4.04
N VAL A 135 -6.76 -4.46 -4.39
CA VAL A 135 -6.25 -4.42 -5.78
C VAL A 135 -7.11 -5.28 -6.69
N VAL A 136 -7.44 -6.51 -6.29
CA VAL A 136 -8.37 -7.38 -7.03
C VAL A 136 -9.73 -6.69 -7.19
N THR A 137 -10.22 -6.08 -6.12
CA THR A 137 -11.47 -5.30 -6.15
C THR A 137 -11.38 -4.11 -7.11
N THR A 138 -10.25 -3.42 -7.14
CA THR A 138 -9.99 -2.29 -8.05
C THR A 138 -10.03 -2.74 -9.49
N LEU A 139 -9.25 -3.76 -9.84
CA LEU A 139 -9.19 -4.30 -11.19
C LEU A 139 -10.56 -4.84 -11.65
N SER A 140 -11.32 -5.44 -10.74
CA SER A 140 -12.66 -5.97 -11.05
C SER A 140 -13.71 -4.88 -11.34
N ARG A 141 -13.44 -3.60 -11.02
CA ARG A 141 -14.37 -2.48 -11.20
C ARG A 141 -14.00 -1.51 -12.31
N VAL A 142 -12.79 -1.61 -12.85
CA VAL A 142 -12.30 -0.75 -13.91
C VAL A 142 -12.88 -1.19 -15.26
N ASP A 143 -13.42 -0.24 -16.02
CA ASP A 143 -13.78 -0.40 -17.42
C ASP A 143 -12.55 -0.19 -18.30
N TYR A 144 -12.00 -1.30 -18.78
CA TYR A 144 -10.79 -1.35 -19.59
C TYR A 144 -10.95 -0.77 -21.00
N THR A 145 -12.18 -0.55 -21.47
CA THR A 145 -12.42 0.10 -22.78
C THR A 145 -12.10 1.60 -22.76
N LYS A 146 -11.90 2.18 -21.57
CA LYS A 146 -11.59 3.60 -21.35
C LYS A 146 -10.25 3.75 -20.61
N PRO A 147 -9.13 3.36 -21.23
CA PRO A 147 -7.82 3.27 -20.57
C PRO A 147 -7.26 4.62 -20.07
N GLU A 148 -7.71 5.73 -20.66
CA GLU A 148 -7.21 7.07 -20.31
C GLU A 148 -8.11 7.81 -19.32
N GLN A 149 -9.25 7.23 -18.93
CA GLN A 149 -10.21 7.84 -18.01
C GLN A 149 -9.95 7.36 -16.59
N PRO A 150 -9.65 8.26 -15.62
CA PRO A 150 -9.55 7.92 -14.20
C PRO A 150 -10.83 7.30 -13.66
N GLN A 151 -10.71 6.08 -13.11
CA GLN A 151 -11.86 5.31 -12.61
C GLN A 151 -11.66 4.77 -11.20
N ALA A 152 -10.41 4.53 -10.79
CA ALA A 152 -10.06 4.14 -9.44
C ALA A 152 -8.94 5.02 -8.90
N LEU A 153 -9.05 5.39 -7.63
CA LEU A 153 -8.04 6.13 -6.89
C LEU A 153 -7.67 5.37 -5.62
N ILE A 154 -6.38 5.10 -5.44
CA ILE A 154 -5.82 4.47 -4.24
C ILE A 154 -4.89 5.47 -3.56
N LEU A 155 -5.21 5.80 -2.31
CA LEU A 155 -4.41 6.70 -1.48
C LEU A 155 -3.58 5.87 -0.50
N ALA A 156 -2.28 6.18 -0.43
CA ALA A 156 -1.34 5.61 0.54
C ALA A 156 -0.64 6.71 1.34
N PRO A 157 -0.21 6.46 2.60
CA PRO A 157 0.31 7.52 3.46
C PRO A 157 1.71 7.98 3.06
N SER A 158 2.49 7.14 2.39
CA SER A 158 3.85 7.45 1.94
C SER A 158 4.05 7.22 0.45
N ARG A 159 5.14 7.80 -0.09
CA ARG A 159 5.47 7.64 -1.52
C ARG A 159 5.93 6.22 -1.82
N GLU A 160 6.64 5.63 -0.86
CA GLU A 160 7.19 4.29 -0.91
C GLU A 160 6.06 3.27 -0.98
N LEU A 161 5.06 3.39 -0.10
CA LEU A 161 3.87 2.52 -0.11
C LEU A 161 3.06 2.70 -1.38
N ALA A 162 2.88 3.93 -1.87
CA ALA A 162 2.20 4.18 -3.14
C ALA A 162 2.91 3.50 -4.32
N ARG A 163 4.24 3.52 -4.40
CA ARG A 163 5.00 2.81 -5.46
C ARG A 163 4.87 1.30 -5.35
N GLN A 164 4.87 0.77 -4.12
CA GLN A 164 4.65 -0.66 -3.90
C GLN A 164 3.26 -1.07 -4.37
N ILE A 165 2.22 -0.34 -3.99
CA ILE A 165 0.83 -0.60 -4.42
C ILE A 165 0.71 -0.48 -5.95
N GLU A 166 1.31 0.53 -6.57
CA GLU A 166 1.37 0.65 -8.03
C GLU A 166 1.96 -0.61 -8.69
N GLY A 167 3.07 -1.13 -8.15
CA GLY A 167 3.69 -2.37 -8.61
C GLY A 167 2.77 -3.59 -8.46
N VAL A 168 2.03 -3.69 -7.35
CA VAL A 168 1.07 -4.79 -7.13
C VAL A 168 -0.10 -4.70 -8.11
N VAL A 169 -0.64 -3.50 -8.35
CA VAL A 169 -1.69 -3.27 -9.37
C VAL A 169 -1.19 -3.70 -10.75
N GLY A 170 0.02 -3.27 -11.13
CA GLY A 170 0.63 -3.67 -12.40
C GLY A 170 0.86 -5.17 -12.52
N SER A 171 1.27 -5.83 -11.45
CA SER A 171 1.59 -7.27 -11.46
C SER A 171 0.33 -8.15 -11.52
N ILE A 172 -0.69 -7.85 -10.71
CA ILE A 172 -1.97 -8.57 -10.74
C ILE A 172 -2.72 -8.25 -12.04
N GLY A 173 -2.63 -7.01 -12.52
CA GLY A 173 -3.30 -6.54 -13.73
C GLY A 173 -2.54 -6.75 -15.03
N GLN A 174 -1.39 -7.44 -15.03
CA GLN A 174 -0.49 -7.52 -16.19
C GLN A 174 -1.13 -8.12 -17.46
N PHE A 175 -2.18 -8.92 -17.30
CA PHE A 175 -2.92 -9.53 -18.41
C PHE A 175 -4.18 -8.74 -18.79
N CYS A 176 -4.52 -7.67 -18.05
CA CYS A 176 -5.69 -6.84 -18.33
C CYS A 176 -5.37 -5.86 -19.46
N GLU A 177 -5.76 -6.19 -20.68
CA GLU A 177 -5.63 -5.28 -21.82
C GLU A 177 -6.39 -3.96 -21.55
N GLY A 178 -5.74 -2.82 -21.78
CA GLY A 178 -6.32 -1.51 -21.47
C GLY A 178 -6.11 -1.03 -20.03
N LEU A 179 -5.40 -1.78 -19.17
CA LEU A 179 -4.95 -1.25 -17.88
C LEU A 179 -3.88 -0.17 -18.09
N LYS A 180 -4.08 1.01 -17.50
CA LYS A 180 -3.08 2.07 -17.37
C LYS A 180 -3.04 2.51 -15.92
N VAL A 181 -1.89 2.33 -15.27
CA VAL A 181 -1.66 2.75 -13.89
C VAL A 181 -0.78 3.99 -13.89
N ALA A 182 -1.09 4.97 -13.04
CA ALA A 182 -0.25 6.14 -12.84
C ALA A 182 0.00 6.40 -11.35
N ALA A 183 1.27 6.55 -10.99
CA ALA A 183 1.68 7.08 -9.69
C ALA A 183 1.56 8.62 -9.63
N ALA A 184 0.61 9.13 -8.85
CA ALA A 184 0.52 10.53 -8.46
C ALA A 184 1.51 10.83 -7.32
N LEU A 185 2.80 10.86 -7.66
CA LEU A 185 3.90 11.14 -6.75
C LEU A 185 4.70 12.36 -7.19
N PRO A 186 5.37 13.08 -6.26
CA PRO A 186 6.17 14.24 -6.61
C PRO A 186 7.25 13.90 -7.64
N GLY A 187 7.22 14.59 -8.78
CA GLY A 187 8.15 14.37 -9.90
C GLY A 187 7.80 13.20 -10.83
N ALA A 188 6.77 12.39 -10.52
CA ALA A 188 6.35 11.27 -11.37
C ALA A 188 5.43 11.70 -12.52
N LEU A 189 4.74 12.83 -12.36
CA LEU A 189 3.82 13.37 -13.37
C LEU A 189 4.35 14.68 -13.95
N GLU A 190 4.17 14.85 -15.26
CA GLU A 190 4.48 16.13 -15.90
C GLU A 190 3.59 17.24 -15.36
N ARG A 191 4.18 18.42 -15.09
CA ARG A 191 3.52 19.50 -14.35
C ARG A 191 2.29 20.10 -15.03
N ASN A 192 2.18 19.96 -16.36
CA ASN A 192 1.11 20.55 -17.17
C ASN A 192 0.36 19.53 -18.04
N ALA A 193 0.64 18.23 -17.89
CA ALA A 193 -0.05 17.19 -18.64
C ALA A 193 -1.27 16.67 -17.87
N ALA A 194 -2.31 16.27 -18.61
CA ALA A 194 -3.42 15.53 -18.02
C ALA A 194 -2.97 14.10 -17.70
N VAL A 195 -3.41 13.59 -16.55
CA VAL A 195 -3.18 12.20 -16.15
C VAL A 195 -4.11 11.31 -16.99
N ARG A 196 -3.52 10.42 -17.79
CA ARG A 196 -4.23 9.52 -18.71
C ARG A 196 -4.06 8.06 -18.29
N ALA A 197 -4.75 7.70 -17.22
CA ALA A 197 -4.71 6.36 -16.61
C ALA A 197 -6.07 6.04 -15.99
N ASN A 198 -6.44 4.76 -15.96
CA ASN A 198 -7.70 4.32 -15.34
C ASN A 198 -7.56 3.96 -13.86
N VAL A 199 -6.35 3.62 -13.41
CA VAL A 199 -6.02 3.46 -11.99
C VAL A 199 -4.94 4.47 -11.59
N ILE A 200 -5.22 5.25 -10.55
CA ILE A 200 -4.28 6.22 -9.98
C ILE A 200 -3.92 5.76 -8.58
N VAL A 201 -2.63 5.73 -8.27
CA VAL A 201 -2.10 5.44 -6.94
C VAL A 201 -1.28 6.64 -6.48
N GLY A 202 -1.45 7.14 -5.25
CA GLY A 202 -0.65 8.29 -4.83
C GLY A 202 -0.85 8.68 -3.37
N THR A 203 -0.16 9.75 -2.98
CA THR A 203 -0.32 10.35 -1.66
C THR A 203 -1.40 11.43 -1.68
N PRO A 204 -2.20 11.59 -0.60
CA PRO A 204 -3.30 12.55 -0.57
C PRO A 204 -2.90 13.97 -0.97
N GLY A 205 -1.76 14.47 -0.49
CA GLY A 205 -1.25 15.81 -0.84
C GLY A 205 -1.00 15.98 -2.33
N THR A 206 -0.30 15.03 -2.96
CA THR A 206 0.03 15.09 -4.39
C THR A 206 -1.21 14.95 -5.25
N VAL A 207 -2.10 14.02 -4.91
CA VAL A 207 -3.38 13.81 -5.60
C VAL A 207 -4.23 15.08 -5.55
N MET A 208 -4.33 15.70 -4.37
CA MET A 208 -5.06 16.96 -4.22
C MET A 208 -4.45 18.09 -5.05
N ASP A 209 -3.13 18.15 -5.16
CA ASP A 209 -2.46 19.17 -5.97
C ASP A 209 -2.74 19.00 -7.47
N ILE A 210 -2.69 17.78 -8.01
CA ILE A 210 -2.97 17.53 -9.43
C ILE A 210 -4.46 17.72 -9.77
N ILE A 211 -5.37 17.44 -8.82
CA ILE A 211 -6.80 17.76 -8.96
C ILE A 211 -7.00 19.28 -9.03
N ARG A 212 -6.38 20.05 -8.10
CA ARG A 212 -6.46 21.52 -8.10
C ARG A 212 -5.92 22.14 -9.40
N ARG A 213 -4.88 21.53 -9.98
CA ARG A 213 -4.31 21.93 -11.27
C ARG A 213 -5.12 21.47 -12.48
N ARG A 214 -6.26 20.79 -12.27
CA ARG A 214 -7.10 20.20 -13.33
C ARG A 214 -6.37 19.19 -14.22
N GLN A 215 -5.35 18.53 -13.68
CA GLN A 215 -4.61 17.48 -14.36
C GLN A 215 -5.29 16.12 -14.19
N LEU A 216 -6.03 15.92 -13.11
CA LEU A 216 -6.79 14.70 -12.81
C LEU A 216 -8.27 15.04 -12.76
N ASP A 217 -9.05 14.49 -13.69
CA ASP A 217 -10.52 14.55 -13.66
C ASP A 217 -11.05 13.34 -12.87
N ILE A 218 -11.68 13.60 -11.73
CA ILE A 218 -12.22 12.59 -10.83
C ILE A 218 -13.73 12.36 -11.00
N SER A 219 -14.38 13.03 -11.95
CA SER A 219 -15.84 12.96 -12.15
C SER A 219 -16.36 11.56 -12.53
N GLN A 220 -15.45 10.65 -12.87
CA GLN A 220 -15.74 9.29 -13.34
C GLN A 220 -15.15 8.23 -12.40
N LEU A 221 -14.66 8.63 -11.23
CA LEU A 221 -14.22 7.70 -10.18
C LEU A 221 -15.40 6.85 -9.70
N ARG A 222 -15.19 5.54 -9.72
CA ARG A 222 -16.14 4.53 -9.24
C ARG A 222 -15.66 3.87 -7.95
N LEU A 223 -14.36 3.98 -7.66
CA LEU A 223 -13.73 3.38 -6.48
C LEU A 223 -12.68 4.32 -5.89
N LEU A 224 -12.76 4.50 -4.57
CA LEU A 224 -11.75 5.15 -3.76
C LEU A 224 -11.29 4.17 -2.68
N VAL A 225 -9.98 3.94 -2.60
CA VAL A 225 -9.33 3.15 -1.55
C VAL A 225 -8.44 4.08 -0.74
N ILE A 226 -8.51 3.97 0.59
CA ILE A 226 -7.64 4.67 1.53
C ILE A 226 -6.94 3.59 2.34
N ASP A 227 -5.64 3.39 2.07
CA ASP A 227 -4.83 2.41 2.78
C ASP A 227 -4.13 3.06 3.99
N GLU A 228 -3.93 2.27 5.05
CA GLU A 228 -3.34 2.73 6.32
C GLU A 228 -3.94 4.05 6.84
N ALA A 229 -5.27 4.08 6.92
CA ALA A 229 -6.01 5.29 7.28
C ALA A 229 -5.69 5.82 8.69
N ASP A 230 -5.28 4.95 9.61
CA ASP A 230 -4.73 5.32 10.92
C ASP A 230 -3.45 6.16 10.78
N ASN A 231 -2.47 5.66 10.01
CA ASN A 231 -1.25 6.40 9.72
C ASN A 231 -1.55 7.73 9.01
N MET A 232 -2.58 7.77 8.16
CA MET A 232 -3.03 9.01 7.53
C MET A 232 -3.69 10.00 8.50
N LEU A 233 -4.36 9.54 9.55
CA LEU A 233 -4.99 10.42 10.53
C LEU A 233 -3.97 10.99 11.52
N ASP A 234 -2.94 10.22 11.86
CA ASP A 234 -1.88 10.62 12.78
C ASP A 234 -0.91 11.65 12.16
N GLN A 235 -0.82 11.68 10.83
CA GLN A 235 -0.06 12.69 10.10
C GLN A 235 -0.87 13.99 9.99
N GLN A 236 -0.39 15.05 10.63
CA GLN A 236 -1.05 16.37 10.66
C GLN A 236 -1.52 16.81 9.25
N GLY A 237 -2.83 16.95 9.09
CA GLY A 237 -3.47 17.51 7.89
C GLY A 237 -3.79 16.54 6.76
N LEU A 238 -3.35 15.27 6.81
CA LEU A 238 -3.62 14.30 5.75
C LEU A 238 -5.08 13.78 5.82
N GLY A 239 -5.65 13.64 7.02
CA GLY A 239 -7.07 13.33 7.23
C GLY A 239 -8.03 14.34 6.57
N GLU A 240 -7.78 15.64 6.72
CA GLU A 240 -8.58 16.68 6.04
C GLU A 240 -8.42 16.62 4.51
N GLN A 241 -7.23 16.27 4.02
CA GLN A 241 -6.98 16.12 2.59
C GLN A 241 -7.76 14.94 2.00
N CYS A 242 -7.79 13.79 2.69
CA CYS A 242 -8.59 12.64 2.28
C CYS A 242 -10.09 12.96 2.23
N LEU A 243 -10.62 13.71 3.20
CA LEU A 243 -12.02 14.14 3.20
C LEU A 243 -12.38 15.04 2.01
N ARG A 244 -11.41 15.84 1.52
CA ARG A 244 -11.63 16.75 0.40
C ARG A 244 -11.57 16.07 -0.96
N VAL A 245 -10.95 14.89 -1.08
CA VAL A 245 -10.97 14.06 -2.31
C VAL A 245 -12.38 13.56 -2.62
N LYS A 246 -13.21 13.33 -1.60
CA LYS A 246 -14.57 12.79 -1.74
C LYS A 246 -15.60 13.81 -2.28
N LYS A 247 -15.30 15.12 -2.20
CA LYS A 247 -16.21 16.19 -2.65
C LYS A 247 -15.96 16.56 -4.10
#